data_AF-A0A916XNV4-F1
#
_entry.id   AF-A0A916XNV4-F1
#
_cell.length_a   1.000
_cell.length_b   1.000
_cell.length_c   1.000
_cell.angle_alpha   90.00
_cell.angle_beta   90.00
_cell.angle_gamma   90.00
#
_symmetry.space_group_name_H-M   'P 1'
#
loop_
_entity.id
_entity.type
_entity.pdbx_description
1 polymer ?
#
loop_
_entity_poly.entity_id
_entity_poly.type
_entity_poly.pdbx_seq_one_letter_code
_entity_poly.pdbx_strand_id
1 'polypeptide(L)'
;MMNDDPLYAWHPLDGVPPPDDYIPPVWTPEHVGRRLVEGFETLRMMPLTGIKLGYGTPWPTYVHDWADLLAQAEDQQAAQDRERERNRVKMQATSQQVAAMEAALDWMLILGRRRPDLLPHVRRWVEAQVAERPHGEEADVILAGLQIIVDDLNALRRPVF
;
A
#
# COMPACT_ATOMS: atom_id res chain seq x y z
N MET A 1 -1.62 11.24 -40.19
CA MET A 1 -3.06 11.01 -40.28
C MET A 1 -3.57 10.92 -38.85
N MET A 2 -4.24 11.96 -38.37
CA MET A 2 -4.88 11.98 -37.05
C MET A 2 -6.07 11.02 -37.10
N ASN A 3 -6.20 10.16 -36.09
CA ASN A 3 -7.40 9.34 -35.90
C ASN A 3 -8.52 10.25 -35.41
N ASP A 4 -9.33 10.76 -36.33
CA ASP A 4 -10.64 11.35 -36.05
C ASP A 4 -11.64 10.22 -35.81
N ASP A 5 -11.45 9.47 -34.72
CA ASP A 5 -12.41 8.46 -34.27
C ASP A 5 -13.52 9.18 -33.46
N PRO A 6 -14.78 9.20 -33.91
CA PRO A 6 -15.88 9.89 -33.23
C PRO A 6 -16.21 9.33 -31.84
N LEU A 7 -15.53 8.26 -31.41
CA LEU A 7 -15.60 7.70 -30.06
C LEU A 7 -14.76 8.46 -29.03
N TYR A 8 -13.86 9.37 -29.44
CA TYR A 8 -13.21 10.36 -28.58
C TYR A 8 -14.03 11.67 -28.47
N ALA A 9 -15.36 11.53 -28.50
CA ALA A 9 -16.26 12.63 -28.19
C ALA A 9 -16.14 12.94 -26.70
N TRP A 10 -15.68 14.16 -26.40
CA TRP A 10 -15.70 14.83 -25.09
C TRP A 10 -16.60 14.14 -24.06
N HIS A 11 -16.01 13.59 -23.00
CA HIS A 11 -16.72 12.99 -21.88
C HIS A 11 -16.86 14.05 -20.77
N PRO A 12 -18.04 14.25 -20.15
CA PRO A 12 -18.24 15.29 -19.15
C PRO A 12 -17.41 15.11 -17.86
N LEU A 13 -16.74 13.96 -17.71
CA LEU A 13 -15.80 13.68 -16.63
C LEU A 13 -14.32 13.81 -17.06
N ASP A 14 -14.04 14.22 -18.29
CA ASP A 14 -12.69 14.51 -18.75
C ASP A 14 -12.09 15.66 -17.91
N GLY A 15 -11.02 15.36 -17.16
CA GLY A 15 -10.38 16.31 -16.25
C GLY A 15 -10.92 16.33 -14.82
N VAL A 16 -11.97 15.56 -14.52
CA VAL A 16 -12.40 15.30 -13.14
C VAL A 16 -11.60 14.11 -12.63
N PRO A 17 -10.83 14.23 -11.52
CA PRO A 17 -10.18 13.07 -10.94
C PRO A 17 -11.25 12.02 -10.63
N PRO A 18 -11.04 10.74 -10.99
CA PRO A 18 -12.00 9.70 -10.70
C PRO A 18 -12.33 9.73 -9.21
N PRO A 19 -13.60 9.50 -8.81
CA PRO A 19 -13.91 9.30 -7.40
C PRO A 19 -13.01 8.19 -6.83
N ASP A 20 -12.65 8.26 -5.55
CA ASP A 20 -11.72 7.30 -4.92
C ASP A 20 -12.21 5.84 -5.06
N ASP A 21 -13.51 5.65 -5.23
CA ASP A 21 -14.15 4.34 -5.48
C ASP A 21 -14.22 3.92 -6.96
N TYR A 22 -13.66 4.67 -7.90
CA TYR A 22 -13.71 4.31 -9.31
C TYR A 22 -12.97 3.00 -9.58
N ILE A 23 -13.68 2.02 -10.12
CA ILE A 23 -13.13 0.74 -10.56
C ILE A 23 -13.02 0.81 -12.09
N PRO A 24 -11.81 0.87 -12.66
CA PRO A 24 -11.66 1.03 -14.10
C PRO A 24 -12.17 -0.20 -14.84
N PRO A 25 -12.65 -0.07 -16.09
CA PRO A 25 -13.08 -1.21 -16.91
C PRO A 25 -11.90 -2.15 -17.23
N VAL A 26 -10.71 -1.60 -17.45
CA VAL A 26 -9.44 -2.33 -17.64
C VAL A 26 -8.46 -1.86 -16.58
N TRP A 27 -7.86 -2.79 -15.85
CA TRP A 27 -6.83 -2.46 -14.87
C TRP A 27 -5.54 -2.06 -15.57
N THR A 28 -4.91 -1.00 -15.09
CA THR A 28 -3.56 -0.58 -15.48
C THR A 28 -2.63 -0.61 -14.27
N PRO A 29 -1.30 -0.66 -14.47
CA PRO A 29 -0.34 -0.66 -13.36
C PRO A 29 -0.52 0.52 -12.41
N GLU A 30 -0.85 1.71 -12.93
CA GLU A 30 -1.06 2.92 -12.13
C GLU A 30 -2.27 2.79 -11.21
N HIS A 31 -3.39 2.22 -11.70
CA HIS A 31 -4.57 1.96 -10.88
C HIS A 31 -4.27 0.95 -9.77
N VAL A 32 -3.58 -0.14 -10.10
CA VAL A 32 -3.20 -1.16 -9.12
C VAL A 32 -2.25 -0.57 -8.08
N GLY A 33 -1.24 0.17 -8.52
CA GLY A 33 -0.28 0.84 -7.65
C GLY A 33 -0.96 1.79 -6.66
N ARG A 34 -1.88 2.63 -7.14
CA ARG A 34 -2.66 3.54 -6.28
C ARG A 34 -3.48 2.76 -5.24
N ARG A 35 -4.17 1.71 -5.65
CA ARG A 35 -4.99 0.87 -4.75
C ARG A 35 -4.13 0.13 -3.69
N LEU A 36 -2.92 -0.29 -4.06
CA LEU A 36 -1.97 -0.86 -3.10
C LEU A 36 -1.56 0.18 -2.04
N VAL A 37 -1.26 1.41 -2.46
CA VAL A 37 -0.92 2.50 -1.53
C VAL A 37 -2.09 2.81 -0.59
N GLU A 38 -3.29 3.01 -1.12
CA GLU A 38 -4.51 3.26 -0.33
C GLU A 38 -4.80 2.12 0.67
N GLY A 39 -4.58 0.87 0.25
CA GLY A 39 -4.71 -0.30 1.12
C GLY A 39 -3.72 -0.25 2.29
N PHE A 40 -2.45 0.07 2.04
CA PHE A 40 -1.44 0.17 3.10
C PHE A 40 -1.62 1.42 3.98
N GLU A 41 -2.14 2.52 3.46
CA GLU A 41 -2.59 3.66 4.26
C GLU A 41 -3.70 3.26 5.22
N THR A 42 -4.69 2.50 4.72
CA THR A 42 -5.77 1.94 5.54
C THR A 42 -5.23 1.02 6.61
N LEU A 43 -4.29 0.14 6.26
CA LEU A 43 -3.61 -0.76 7.21
C LEU A 43 -2.90 0.02 8.32
N ARG A 44 -2.28 1.15 8.01
CA ARG A 44 -1.64 2.05 8.99
C ARG A 44 -2.63 2.73 9.93
N MET A 45 -3.86 3.00 9.45
CA MET A 45 -4.94 3.56 10.29
C MET A 45 -5.56 2.53 11.23
N MET A 46 -5.50 1.24 10.90
CA MET A 46 -6.11 0.21 11.72
C MET A 46 -5.47 0.15 13.11
N PRO A 47 -6.26 -0.01 14.19
CA PRO A 47 -5.69 -0.39 15.46
C PRO A 47 -5.00 -1.72 15.26
N LEU A 48 -3.70 -1.80 15.58
CA LEU A 48 -2.96 -3.07 15.68
C LEU A 48 -3.63 -3.90 16.79
N THR A 49 -4.73 -4.54 16.45
CA THR A 49 -5.57 -5.28 17.36
C THR A 49 -4.92 -6.64 17.50
N GLY A 50 -4.05 -6.80 18.49
CA GLY A 50 -3.60 -8.11 18.93
C GLY A 50 -2.17 -8.51 18.61
N ILE A 51 -1.20 -7.68 18.99
CA ILE A 51 -0.18 -8.25 19.88
C ILE A 51 -0.44 -7.65 21.27
N LYS A 52 -1.43 -8.22 21.95
CA LYS A 52 -1.24 -8.36 23.39
C LYS A 52 -0.02 -9.26 23.50
N LEU A 53 1.16 -8.71 23.79
CA LEU A 53 2.21 -9.47 24.46
C LEU A 53 1.60 -9.85 25.82
N GLY A 54 0.73 -10.88 25.81
CA GLY A 54 0.16 -11.51 26.98
C GLY A 54 1.20 -12.28 27.79
N TYR A 55 2.45 -12.26 27.32
CA TYR A 55 3.62 -12.44 28.15
C TYR A 55 4.36 -11.12 28.16
N GLY A 56 4.17 -10.36 29.25
CA GLY A 56 5.15 -9.35 29.60
C GLY A 56 6.52 -10.02 29.61
N THR A 57 7.47 -9.41 28.91
CA THR A 57 8.90 -9.68 29.04
C THR A 57 9.18 -9.77 30.55
N PRO A 58 9.67 -10.89 31.11
CA PRO A 58 9.86 -11.06 32.56
C PRO A 58 11.00 -10.19 33.11
N TRP A 59 11.44 -9.22 32.32
CA TRP A 59 12.59 -8.40 32.60
C TRP A 59 12.16 -7.17 33.39
N PRO A 60 12.77 -6.93 34.55
CA PRO A 60 12.44 -5.79 35.39
C PRO A 60 12.57 -4.46 34.64
N THR A 61 11.68 -3.52 34.94
CA THR A 61 11.51 -2.22 34.27
C THR A 61 12.81 -1.43 34.10
N TYR A 62 13.77 -1.59 35.01
CA TYR A 62 15.06 -0.90 34.98
C TYR A 62 16.03 -1.37 33.87
N VAL A 63 15.80 -2.54 33.27
CA VAL A 63 16.64 -3.05 32.16
C VAL A 63 16.22 -2.41 30.82
N HIS A 64 14.96 -1.98 30.70
CA HIS A 64 14.44 -1.31 29.50
C HIS A 64 15.06 0.08 29.32
N ASP A 65 15.24 0.84 30.40
CA ASP A 65 15.70 2.23 30.30
C ASP A 65 17.09 2.35 29.68
N TRP A 66 18.04 1.46 29.98
CA TRP A 66 19.42 1.63 29.48
C TRP A 66 19.57 1.27 27.99
N ALA A 67 18.91 0.19 27.54
CA ALA A 67 18.93 -0.22 26.14
C ALA A 67 18.06 0.68 25.25
N ASP A 68 16.90 1.16 25.75
CA ASP A 68 16.09 2.14 25.03
C ASP A 68 16.76 3.51 24.97
N LEU A 69 17.50 3.93 26.01
CA LEU A 69 18.26 5.18 25.95
C LEU A 69 19.44 5.11 24.96
N LEU A 70 20.13 3.97 24.84
CA LEU A 70 21.14 3.76 23.79
C LEU A 70 20.52 3.72 22.40
N ALA A 71 19.41 3.01 22.21
CA ALA A 71 18.72 2.91 20.91
C ALA A 71 18.00 4.21 20.50
N GLN A 72 17.60 5.06 21.46
CA GLN A 72 17.10 6.41 21.22
C GLN A 72 18.22 7.41 20.89
N ALA A 73 19.44 7.17 21.39
CA ALA A 73 20.60 8.02 21.12
C ALA A 73 21.17 7.83 19.71
N GLU A 74 21.04 6.64 19.11
CA GLU A 74 21.64 6.32 17.80
C GLU A 74 20.77 6.71 16.59
N ASP A 75 19.46 6.93 16.74
CA ASP A 75 18.60 7.27 15.61
C ASP A 75 17.45 8.24 15.98
N GLN A 76 17.81 9.51 16.17
CA GLN A 76 16.86 10.59 16.48
C GLN A 76 15.76 10.72 15.43
N GLN A 77 16.02 10.37 14.17
CA GLN A 77 15.04 10.43 13.10
C GLN A 77 13.98 9.32 13.28
N ALA A 78 14.40 8.08 13.56
CA ALA A 78 13.49 6.98 13.84
C ALA A 78 12.67 7.19 15.14
N ALA A 79 13.22 7.89 16.13
CA ALA A 79 12.50 8.27 17.34
C ALA A 79 11.39 9.30 17.03
N GLN A 80 11.71 10.34 16.27
CA GLN A 80 10.74 11.37 15.85
C GLN A 80 9.64 10.79 14.94
N ASP A 81 9.99 9.91 14.01
CA ASP A 81 9.01 9.22 13.15
C ASP A 81 8.04 8.37 13.97
N ARG A 82 8.54 7.65 14.99
CA ARG A 82 7.70 6.85 15.91
C ARG A 82 6.78 7.72 16.76
N GLU A 83 7.25 8.88 17.23
CA GLU A 83 6.46 9.80 18.03
C GLU A 83 5.36 10.47 17.20
N ARG A 84 5.67 10.88 15.96
CA ARG A 84 4.68 11.37 14.99
C ARG A 84 3.61 10.33 14.68
N GLU A 85 4.00 9.07 14.54
CA GLU A 85 3.06 7.97 14.32
C GLU A 85 2.11 7.76 15.51
N ARG A 86 2.62 7.87 16.74
CA ARG A 86 1.84 7.71 17.96
C ARG A 86 0.85 8.84 18.19
N ASN A 87 1.21 10.07 17.83
CA ASN A 87 0.40 11.27 18.06
C ASN A 87 -0.63 11.55 16.95
N ARG A 88 -0.68 10.73 15.89
CA ARG A 88 -1.65 10.89 14.80
C ARG A 88 -3.07 10.58 15.30
N VAL A 89 -4.00 11.51 15.11
CA VAL A 89 -5.44 11.28 15.34
C VAL A 89 -5.90 10.17 14.38
N LYS A 90 -6.22 9.00 14.92
CA LYS A 90 -6.66 7.84 14.13
C LYS A 90 -8.16 7.92 13.92
N MET A 91 -8.59 8.45 12.78
CA MET A 91 -9.95 8.21 12.29
C MET A 91 -10.07 6.72 11.95
N GLN A 92 -11.15 6.08 12.39
CA GLN A 92 -11.36 4.67 12.05
C GLN A 92 -11.60 4.55 10.54
N ALA A 93 -10.94 3.56 9.92
CA ALA A 93 -11.17 3.23 8.53
C ALA A 93 -12.64 2.83 8.31
N THR A 94 -13.22 3.26 7.21
CA THR A 94 -14.57 2.85 6.80
C THR A 94 -14.58 1.39 6.32
N SER A 95 -15.74 0.74 6.31
CA SER A 95 -15.86 -0.63 5.82
C SER A 95 -15.44 -0.79 4.35
N GLN A 96 -15.65 0.22 3.52
CA GLN A 96 -15.21 0.22 2.12
C GLN A 96 -13.67 0.26 2.01
N GLN A 97 -13.02 1.09 2.81
CA GLN A 97 -11.55 1.15 2.88
C GLN A 97 -10.97 -0.18 3.34
N VAL A 98 -11.59 -0.82 4.35
CA VAL A 98 -11.16 -2.16 4.82
C VAL A 98 -11.28 -3.21 3.71
N ALA A 99 -12.40 -3.24 2.98
CA ALA A 99 -12.56 -4.17 1.87
C ALA A 99 -11.54 -3.94 0.73
N ALA A 100 -11.24 -2.68 0.42
CA ALA A 100 -10.22 -2.34 -0.58
C ALA A 100 -8.81 -2.74 -0.12
N MET A 101 -8.50 -2.55 1.17
CA MET A 101 -7.26 -3.00 1.77
C MET A 101 -7.12 -4.53 1.73
N GLU A 102 -8.16 -5.29 2.05
CA GLU A 102 -8.13 -6.76 1.97
C GLU A 102 -7.84 -7.23 0.54
N ALA A 103 -8.50 -6.64 -0.46
CA ALA A 103 -8.21 -6.93 -1.86
C ALA A 103 -6.74 -6.61 -2.23
N ALA A 104 -6.20 -5.47 -1.77
CA ALA A 104 -4.81 -5.12 -1.99
C ALA A 104 -3.83 -6.12 -1.35
N LEU A 105 -4.13 -6.62 -0.15
CA LEU A 105 -3.32 -7.65 0.52
C LEU A 105 -3.38 -9.00 -0.21
N ASP A 106 -4.55 -9.37 -0.75
CA ASP A 106 -4.69 -10.56 -1.58
C ASP A 106 -3.85 -10.47 -2.85
N TRP A 107 -3.74 -9.29 -3.47
CA TRP A 107 -2.86 -9.09 -4.63
C TRP A 107 -1.40 -9.29 -4.28
N MET A 108 -0.96 -8.81 -3.11
CA MET A 108 0.40 -9.04 -2.61
C MET A 108 0.66 -10.52 -2.35
N LEU A 109 -0.33 -11.28 -1.87
CA LEU A 109 -0.23 -12.72 -1.69
C LEU A 109 -0.10 -13.45 -3.04
N ILE A 110 -0.88 -13.04 -4.06
CA ILE A 110 -0.80 -13.60 -5.42
C ILE A 110 0.57 -13.32 -6.02
N LEU A 111 1.06 -12.08 -5.92
CA LEU A 111 2.40 -11.70 -6.38
C LEU A 111 3.47 -12.56 -5.69
N GLY A 112 3.40 -12.70 -4.37
CA GLY A 112 4.32 -13.54 -3.60
C GLY A 112 4.31 -15.01 -4.02
N ARG A 113 3.15 -15.54 -4.42
CA ARG A 113 3.03 -16.92 -4.91
C ARG A 113 3.63 -17.11 -6.30
N ARG A 114 3.46 -16.13 -7.20
CA ARG A 114 3.92 -16.23 -8.60
C ARG A 114 5.37 -15.80 -8.79
N ARG A 115 5.74 -14.68 -8.18
CA ARG A 115 7.02 -14.00 -8.32
C ARG A 115 7.48 -13.52 -6.94
N PRO A 116 7.93 -14.46 -6.08
CA PRO A 116 8.41 -14.14 -4.74
C PRO A 116 9.63 -13.20 -4.78
N ASP A 117 10.37 -13.19 -5.89
CA ASP A 117 11.48 -12.28 -6.15
C ASP A 117 11.04 -10.82 -6.25
N LEU A 118 9.84 -10.53 -6.78
CA LEU A 118 9.35 -9.15 -6.99
C LEU A 118 8.61 -8.58 -5.76
N LEU A 119 8.12 -9.44 -4.87
CA LEU A 119 7.32 -9.04 -3.71
C LEU A 119 8.04 -8.02 -2.80
N PRO A 120 9.33 -8.19 -2.42
CA PRO A 120 10.01 -7.24 -1.55
C PRO A 120 10.14 -5.85 -2.19
N HIS A 121 10.30 -5.79 -3.52
CA HIS A 121 10.45 -4.55 -4.27
C HIS A 121 9.14 -3.76 -4.30
N VAL A 122 8.04 -4.41 -4.68
CA VAL A 122 6.70 -3.80 -4.66
C VAL A 122 6.32 -3.39 -3.24
N ARG A 123 6.56 -4.24 -2.24
CA ARG A 123 6.27 -3.91 -0.83
C ARG A 123 7.05 -2.68 -0.37
N ARG A 124 8.36 -2.64 -0.61
CA ARG A 124 9.21 -1.51 -0.24
C ARG A 124 8.79 -0.22 -0.94
N TRP A 125 8.41 -0.32 -2.21
CA TRP A 125 7.87 0.82 -2.95
C TRP A 125 6.57 1.34 -2.32
N VAL A 126 5.60 0.47 -2.04
CA VAL A 126 4.35 0.87 -1.38
C VAL A 126 4.63 1.52 -0.02
N GLU A 127 5.48 0.91 0.81
CA GLU A 127 5.85 1.47 2.11
C GLU A 127 6.53 2.85 1.98
N ALA A 128 7.35 3.05 0.95
CA ALA A 128 7.96 4.35 0.67
C ALA A 128 6.92 5.40 0.23
N GLN A 129 5.95 5.02 -0.60
CA GLN A 129 4.85 5.90 -1.01
C GLN A 129 4.01 6.34 0.19
N VAL A 130 3.60 5.39 1.05
CA VAL A 130 2.81 5.64 2.26
C VAL A 130 3.56 6.49 3.29
N ALA A 131 4.90 6.40 3.31
CA ALA A 131 5.76 7.20 4.16
C ALA A 131 6.18 8.53 3.52
N GLU A 132 5.73 8.83 2.29
CA GLU A 132 6.13 10.00 1.50
C GLU A 132 7.66 10.13 1.34
N ARG A 133 8.35 8.98 1.24
CA ARG A 133 9.81 8.91 1.13
C ARG A 133 10.26 8.82 -0.32
N PRO A 134 11.42 9.42 -0.68
CA PRO A 134 12.03 9.16 -1.97
C PRO A 134 12.38 7.66 -2.08
N HIS A 135 11.94 7.02 -3.15
CA HIS A 135 12.25 5.64 -3.45
C HIS A 135 13.37 5.60 -4.49
N GLY A 136 14.44 4.85 -4.18
CA GLY A 136 15.55 4.62 -5.10
C GLY A 136 15.12 3.76 -6.28
N GLU A 137 15.57 4.15 -7.46
CA GLU A 137 15.21 3.63 -8.79
C GLU A 137 15.19 2.11 -8.90
N GLU A 138 14.00 1.54 -9.12
CA GLU A 138 13.75 0.29 -9.84
C GLU A 138 12.34 0.32 -10.48
N ALA A 139 12.01 1.42 -11.16
CA ALA A 139 10.68 1.63 -11.74
C ALA A 139 10.23 0.46 -12.61
N ASP A 140 11.14 -0.13 -13.38
CA ASP A 140 10.88 -1.28 -14.24
C ASP A 140 10.52 -2.55 -13.45
N VAL A 141 11.16 -2.78 -12.30
CA VAL A 141 10.90 -3.95 -11.44
C VAL A 141 9.53 -3.81 -10.77
N ILE A 142 9.22 -2.60 -10.32
CA ILE A 142 7.92 -2.28 -9.74
C ILE A 142 6.83 -2.44 -10.80
N LEU A 143 7.01 -1.87 -11.99
CA LEU A 143 6.10 -2.02 -13.11
C LEU A 143 5.89 -3.48 -13.50
N ALA A 144 6.95 -4.30 -13.53
CA ALA A 144 6.84 -5.73 -13.79
C ALA A 144 5.99 -6.45 -12.72
N GLY A 145 6.17 -6.09 -11.44
CA GLY A 145 5.36 -6.62 -10.34
C GLY A 145 3.88 -6.23 -10.44
N LEU A 146 3.61 -4.95 -10.72
CA LEU A 146 2.26 -4.43 -10.91
C LEU A 146 1.58 -5.05 -12.14
N GLN A 147 2.33 -5.27 -13.23
CA GLN A 147 1.81 -5.86 -14.45
C GLN A 147 1.29 -7.29 -14.23
N ILE A 148 1.95 -8.08 -13.38
CA ILE A 148 1.47 -9.44 -13.04
C ILE A 148 0.10 -9.39 -12.35
N ILE A 149 -0.09 -8.43 -11.44
CA ILE A 149 -1.37 -8.24 -10.75
C ILE A 149 -2.43 -7.78 -11.76
N VAL A 150 -2.08 -6.85 -12.64
CA VAL A 150 -2.96 -6.36 -13.72
C VAL A 150 -3.43 -7.50 -14.62
N ASP A 151 -2.50 -8.36 -15.06
CA ASP A 151 -2.80 -9.49 -15.93
C ASP A 151 -3.80 -10.45 -15.27
N ASP A 152 -3.64 -10.72 -13.97
CA ASP A 152 -4.54 -11.57 -13.22
C ASP A 152 -5.93 -10.92 -13.03
N LEU A 153 -5.97 -9.64 -12.68
CA LEU A 153 -7.24 -8.91 -12.53
C LEU A 153 -8.03 -8.83 -13.84
N ASN A 154 -7.33 -8.60 -14.95
CA ASN A 154 -7.95 -8.56 -16.27
C ASN A 154 -8.32 -9.96 -16.77
N ALA A 155 -7.59 -11.01 -16.40
CA ALA A 155 -7.94 -12.40 -16.71
C ALA A 155 -9.22 -12.84 -16.00
N LEU A 156 -9.37 -12.50 -14.72
CA LEU A 156 -10.58 -12.81 -13.92
C LEU A 156 -11.85 -12.13 -14.45
N ARG A 157 -11.71 -11.06 -15.23
CA ARG A 157 -12.82 -10.31 -15.82
C ARG A 157 -13.27 -10.78 -17.20
N ARG A 158 -12.53 -11.69 -17.86
CA ARG A 158 -12.95 -12.15 -19.20
C ARG A 158 -14.27 -12.92 -19.07
N PRO A 159 -15.33 -12.52 -19.79
CA PRO A 159 -16.54 -13.34 -19.87
C PRO A 159 -16.16 -14.69 -20.49
N VAL A 160 -16.45 -15.77 -19.79
CA VAL A 160 -16.46 -17.12 -20.35
C VAL A 160 -17.60 -17.13 -21.37
N PHE A 161 -17.26 -17.05 -22.66
CA PHE A 161 -18.20 -17.30 -23.76
C PHE A 161 -18.24 -18.79 -24.07
#